data_AF-A0AAD7VFJ8-F1
#
_entry.id   AF-A0AAD7VFJ8-F1
#
_cell.length_a   1.000
_cell.length_b   1.000
_cell.length_c   1.000
_cell.angle_alpha   90.00
_cell.angle_beta   90.00
_cell.angle_gamma   90.00
#
_symmetry.space_group_name_H-M   'P 1'
#
loop_
_entity.id
_entity.type
_entity.pdbx_description
1 polymer ?
#
loop_
_entity_poly.entity_id
_entity_poly.type
_entity_poly.pdbx_seq_one_letter_code
_entity_poly.pdbx_strand_id
1 'polypeptide(L)'
;MEEKGDCVGQIEELDQNSDGSSRNPRTVRTKVPEVEIQLYRQGRGPIDVFKSCLGGWDQDQLEVRNILEKYGLKSIFAFNTQTGRGVPIRFNPRNGRSMLHYRDGSVVYIDGEPKDSLIKPVTRILFGVAAITL
;
A
#
# COMPACT_ATOMS: atom_id res chain seq x y z
N MET A 1 11.10 13.70 -3.85
CA MET A 1 9.75 13.93 -4.39
C MET A 1 8.86 12.90 -3.73
N GLU A 2 8.17 13.31 -2.69
CA GLU A 2 7.24 12.47 -1.92
C GLU A 2 5.94 12.44 -2.73
N GLU A 3 5.65 11.30 -3.34
CA GLU A 3 4.43 11.12 -4.14
C GLU A 3 3.25 11.06 -3.16
N LYS A 4 2.62 12.21 -2.95
CA LYS A 4 1.38 12.35 -2.18
C LYS A 4 0.27 11.62 -2.95
N GLY A 5 0.07 10.34 -2.68
CA GLY A 5 -1.09 9.60 -3.14
C GLY A 5 -2.33 10.19 -2.48
N ASP A 6 -2.95 11.17 -3.14
CA ASP A 6 -4.12 11.88 -2.61
C ASP A 6 -5.34 10.95 -2.76
N CYS A 7 -5.83 10.42 -1.63
CA CYS A 7 -7.02 9.58 -1.55
C CYS A 7 -8.30 10.43 -1.68
N VAL A 8 -8.45 11.14 -2.80
CA VAL A 8 -9.63 11.99 -3.05
C VAL A 8 -10.58 11.23 -3.97
N GLY A 9 -11.63 10.63 -3.38
CA GLY A 9 -12.79 10.18 -4.13
C GLY A 9 -13.62 11.39 -4.56
N GLN A 10 -13.59 11.75 -5.84
CA GLN A 10 -14.53 12.71 -6.40
C GLN A 10 -15.81 11.97 -6.77
N ILE A 11 -16.90 12.24 -6.07
CA ILE A 11 -18.24 11.78 -6.45
C ILE A 11 -18.96 12.99 -7.04
N GLU A 12 -19.07 13.06 -8.36
CA GLU A 12 -19.94 14.01 -9.05
C GLU A 12 -21.35 13.43 -9.06
N GLU A 13 -22.18 13.82 -8.09
CA GLU A 13 -23.61 13.55 -8.11
C GLU A 13 -24.28 14.55 -9.07
N LEU A 14 -24.56 14.12 -10.30
CA LEU A 14 -25.37 14.90 -11.26
C LEU A 14 -26.85 14.73 -10.92
N ASP A 15 -27.34 15.54 -9.99
CA ASP A 15 -28.79 15.70 -9.79
C ASP A 15 -29.33 16.65 -10.86
N GLN A 16 -29.80 16.10 -11.97
CA GLN A 16 -30.54 16.86 -12.99
C GLN A 16 -31.97 17.06 -12.51
N ASN A 17 -32.19 18.08 -11.68
CA ASN A 17 -33.52 18.66 -11.54
C ASN A 17 -33.44 20.16 -11.81
N SER A 18 -33.92 20.52 -12.99
CA SER A 18 -33.98 21.88 -13.52
C SER A 18 -34.97 22.72 -12.71
N ASP A 19 -34.48 23.55 -11.79
CA ASP A 19 -35.12 24.83 -11.53
C ASP A 19 -34.12 25.88 -11.03
N GLY A 20 -34.25 27.09 -11.57
CA GLY A 20 -33.27 28.16 -11.47
C GLY A 20 -33.11 28.68 -10.04
N SER A 21 -32.00 28.32 -9.38
CA SER A 21 -31.36 29.20 -8.41
C SER A 21 -29.86 28.89 -8.38
N SER A 22 -29.02 29.92 -8.42
CA SER A 22 -27.57 29.83 -8.25
C SER A 22 -27.24 29.08 -6.94
N ARG A 23 -26.97 27.78 -7.06
CA ARG A 23 -26.40 26.98 -5.97
C ARG A 23 -24.94 26.76 -6.34
N ASN A 24 -24.05 27.46 -5.66
CA ASN A 24 -22.64 27.10 -5.63
C ASN A 24 -22.55 25.59 -5.36
N PRO A 25 -21.87 24.80 -6.22
CA PRO A 25 -21.74 23.37 -5.99
C PRO A 25 -21.00 23.17 -4.68
N ARG A 26 -21.72 22.76 -3.62
CA ARG A 26 -21.10 22.29 -2.38
C ARG A 26 -20.46 20.96 -2.71
N THR A 27 -19.17 20.99 -3.02
CA THR A 27 -18.36 19.79 -3.15
C THR A 27 -18.28 19.14 -1.76
N VAL A 28 -19.04 18.07 -1.55
CA VAL A 28 -18.91 17.24 -0.35
C VAL A 28 -17.61 16.45 -0.53
N ARG A 29 -16.52 16.94 0.08
CA ARG A 29 -15.27 16.20 0.17
C ARG A 29 -15.44 15.12 1.24
N THR A 30 -15.93 13.94 0.87
CA THR A 30 -15.80 12.78 1.74
C THR A 30 -14.32 12.38 1.73
N LYS A 31 -13.62 12.67 2.82
CA LYS A 31 -12.24 12.20 3.00
C LYS A 31 -12.27 10.68 3.03
N VAL A 32 -11.53 10.04 2.12
CA VAL A 32 -11.41 8.57 2.12
C VAL A 32 -10.57 8.15 3.35
N PRO A 33 -11.00 7.14 4.11
CA PRO A 33 -10.23 6.58 5.21
C PRO A 33 -8.84 6.11 4.77
N GLU A 34 -7.83 6.33 5.60
CA GLU A 34 -6.44 6.04 5.32
C GLU A 34 -5.77 5.32 6.49
N VAL A 35 -4.76 4.51 6.18
CA VAL A 35 -3.85 3.92 7.17
C VAL A 35 -2.41 4.26 6.83
N GLU A 36 -1.58 4.42 7.86
CA GLU A 36 -0.13 4.45 7.68
C GLU A 36 0.39 3.01 7.70
N ILE A 37 1.19 2.65 6.72
CA ILE A 37 1.79 1.33 6.61
C ILE A 37 3.29 1.47 6.80
N GLN A 38 3.80 0.73 7.78
CA GLN A 38 5.24 0.53 7.96
C GLN A 38 5.60 -0.84 7.43
N LEU A 39 6.20 -0.86 6.24
CA LEU A 39 6.53 -2.08 5.52
C LEU A 39 7.93 -2.55 5.87
N TYR A 40 8.05 -3.78 6.35
CA TYR A 40 9.30 -4.48 6.63
C TYR A 40 9.51 -5.57 5.58
N ARG A 41 10.75 -6.02 5.42
CA ARG A 41 11.12 -7.13 4.55
C ARG A 41 11.91 -8.18 5.31
N GLN A 42 11.28 -9.31 5.56
CA GLN A 42 11.84 -10.40 6.36
C GLN A 42 12.36 -9.92 7.72
N GLY A 43 11.59 -9.08 8.38
CA GLY A 43 11.92 -8.49 9.69
C GLY A 43 13.01 -7.42 9.64
N ARG A 44 13.54 -7.08 8.46
CA ARG A 44 14.47 -5.96 8.25
C ARG A 44 13.71 -4.74 7.75
N GLY A 45 14.04 -3.57 8.27
CA GLY A 45 13.35 -2.34 7.88
C GLY A 45 12.65 -1.68 9.07
N PRO A 46 11.84 -0.64 8.84
CA PRO A 46 10.98 -0.44 7.67
C PRO A 46 11.74 -0.11 6.38
N ILE A 47 11.36 -0.76 5.28
CA ILE A 47 11.83 -0.48 3.92
C ILE A 47 11.05 0.67 3.28
N ASP A 48 9.84 0.94 3.77
CA ASP A 48 9.03 2.08 3.36
C ASP A 48 7.98 2.40 4.44
N VAL A 49 7.59 3.67 4.54
CA VAL A 49 6.50 4.17 5.39
C VAL A 49 5.61 5.05 4.54
N PHE A 50 4.36 4.64 4.33
CA PHE A 50 3.47 5.33 3.39
C PHE A 50 2.01 5.24 3.84
N LYS A 51 1.19 6.18 3.37
CA LYS A 51 -0.26 6.13 3.57
C LYS A 51 -0.93 5.33 2.46
N SER A 52 -1.93 4.54 2.82
CA SER A 52 -2.77 3.80 1.90
C SER A 52 -4.23 4.09 2.21
N CYS A 53 -5.00 4.42 1.17
CA CYS A 53 -6.45 4.50 1.29
C CYS A 53 -7.02 3.11 1.61
N LEU A 54 -8.11 3.09 2.39
CA LEU A 54 -8.91 1.90 2.61
C LEU A 54 -10.01 1.84 1.55
N GLY A 55 -10.13 0.67 0.91
CA GLY A 55 -11.17 0.32 -0.03
C GLY A 55 -12.25 -0.56 0.61
N GLY A 56 -13.02 -1.25 -0.23
CA GLY A 56 -14.18 -2.02 0.22
C GLY A 56 -15.45 -1.17 0.26
N TRP A 57 -16.59 -1.82 0.45
CA TRP A 57 -17.89 -1.14 0.56
C TRP A 57 -17.92 -0.23 1.81
N ASP A 58 -17.39 -0.75 2.92
CA ASP A 58 -17.31 -0.06 4.20
C ASP A 58 -16.06 0.83 4.34
N GLN A 59 -15.23 0.93 3.28
CA GLN A 59 -13.97 1.69 3.28
C GLN A 59 -13.02 1.31 4.42
N ASP A 60 -12.93 0.02 4.74
CA ASP A 60 -12.13 -0.52 5.83
C ASP A 60 -11.14 -1.62 5.39
N GLN A 61 -11.02 -1.88 4.09
CA GLN A 61 -10.19 -2.96 3.56
C GLN A 61 -8.92 -2.43 2.91
N LEU A 62 -7.78 -3.06 3.22
CA LEU A 62 -6.49 -2.72 2.63
C LEU A 62 -6.39 -3.25 1.20
N GLU A 63 -5.87 -2.44 0.27
CA GLU A 63 -5.58 -2.84 -1.12
C GLU A 63 -4.28 -3.69 -1.21
N VAL A 64 -4.33 -4.91 -0.67
CA VAL A 64 -3.17 -5.83 -0.51
C VAL A 64 -2.49 -6.14 -1.84
N ARG A 65 -3.25 -6.36 -2.92
CA ARG A 65 -2.67 -6.66 -4.25
C ARG A 65 -1.74 -5.55 -4.73
N ASN A 66 -2.14 -4.28 -4.55
CA ASN A 66 -1.36 -3.13 -4.97
C ASN A 66 -0.03 -3.05 -4.21
N ILE A 67 -0.05 -3.35 -2.91
CA ILE A 67 1.17 -3.42 -2.09
C ILE A 67 2.09 -4.54 -2.58
N LEU A 68 1.54 -5.74 -2.83
CA LEU A 68 2.33 -6.88 -3.33
C LEU A 68 3.00 -6.57 -4.67
N GLU A 69 2.30 -5.89 -5.57
CA GLU A 69 2.83 -5.51 -6.88
C GLU A 69 3.87 -4.40 -6.77
N LYS A 70 3.56 -3.31 -6.05
CA LYS A 70 4.44 -2.15 -5.87
C LYS A 70 5.80 -2.52 -5.30
N TYR A 71 5.84 -3.43 -4.31
CA TYR A 71 7.08 -3.82 -3.64
C TYR A 71 7.65 -5.16 -4.13
N GLY A 72 7.06 -5.78 -5.16
CA GLY A 72 7.54 -7.07 -5.68
C GLY A 72 7.48 -8.21 -4.66
N LEU A 73 6.44 -8.24 -3.84
CA LEU A 73 6.24 -9.20 -2.76
C LEU A 73 5.33 -10.35 -3.18
N LYS A 74 5.63 -11.54 -2.69
CA LYS A 74 4.82 -12.75 -2.88
C LYS A 74 3.64 -12.80 -1.91
N SER A 75 3.90 -12.41 -0.66
CA SER A 75 2.95 -12.44 0.44
C SER A 75 3.32 -11.37 1.47
N ILE A 76 2.35 -10.99 2.29
CA ILE A 76 2.53 -10.08 3.42
C ILE A 76 1.93 -10.67 4.69
N PHE A 77 2.51 -10.30 5.83
CA PHE A 77 2.17 -10.79 7.16
C PHE A 77 1.99 -9.61 8.11
N ALA A 78 1.13 -9.77 9.12
CA ALA A 78 1.11 -8.83 10.23
C ALA A 78 2.48 -8.87 10.92
N PHE A 79 3.05 -7.72 11.24
CA PHE A 79 4.34 -7.63 11.90
C PHE A 79 4.19 -7.02 13.28
N ASN A 80 4.87 -7.59 14.26
CA ASN A 80 5.01 -6.99 15.58
C ASN A 80 6.50 -6.68 15.76
N THR A 81 6.83 -5.45 16.11
CA THR A 81 8.22 -5.00 16.24
C THR A 81 8.98 -5.66 17.40
N GLN A 82 8.26 -6.22 18.38
CA GLN A 82 8.84 -6.91 19.53
C GLN A 82 8.96 -8.43 19.31
N THR A 83 7.94 -9.04 18.69
CA THR A 83 7.86 -10.51 18.55
C THR A 83 8.15 -11.01 17.14
N GLY A 84 8.30 -10.11 16.16
CA GLY A 84 8.57 -10.43 14.77
C GLY A 84 7.32 -10.73 13.94
N ARG A 85 7.47 -11.64 12.96
CA ARG A 85 6.44 -11.97 11.98
C ARG A 85 5.26 -12.70 12.63
N GLY A 86 4.06 -12.15 12.43
CA GLY A 86 2.79 -12.73 12.85
C GLY A 86 2.08 -13.49 11.73
N VAL A 87 0.75 -13.45 11.76
CA VAL A 87 -0.11 -14.20 10.82
C VAL A 87 -0.11 -13.62 9.40
N PRO A 88 -0.32 -14.43 8.35
CA PRO A 88 -0.47 -13.93 6.98
C PRO A 88 -1.68 -12.99 6.87
N ILE A 89 -1.51 -11.86 6.19
CA ILE A 89 -2.64 -10.99 5.85
C ILE A 89 -3.33 -11.60 4.62
N ARG A 90 -4.45 -12.28 4.87
CA ARG A 90 -5.28 -12.88 3.82
C ARG A 90 -6.02 -11.79 3.04
N PHE A 91 -6.19 -12.02 1.75
CA PHE A 91 -6.91 -11.11 0.86
C PHE A 91 -7.75 -11.91 -0.14
N ASN A 92 -8.83 -11.32 -0.63
CA ASN A 92 -9.69 -11.95 -1.63
C ASN A 92 -8.99 -11.91 -3.00
N PRO A 93 -8.79 -13.06 -3.67
CA PRO A 93 -8.02 -13.11 -4.91
C PRO A 93 -8.67 -12.36 -6.08
N ARG A 94 -9.99 -12.13 -6.04
CA ARG A 94 -10.73 -11.44 -7.11
C ARG A 94 -10.52 -9.94 -7.11
N ASN A 95 -10.54 -9.31 -5.93
CA ASN A 95 -10.45 -7.85 -5.80
C ASN A 95 -9.13 -7.37 -5.18
N GLY A 96 -8.32 -8.28 -4.63
CA GLY A 96 -7.03 -7.93 -4.04
C GLY A 96 -7.09 -7.31 -2.64
N ARG A 97 -8.28 -7.25 -2.01
CA ARG A 97 -8.50 -6.56 -0.73
C ARG A 97 -8.36 -7.46 0.47
N SER A 98 -7.87 -6.92 1.58
CA SER A 98 -7.74 -7.67 2.83
C SER A 98 -9.08 -8.22 3.32
N MET A 99 -9.02 -9.39 3.94
CA MET A 99 -10.17 -9.95 4.66
C MET A 99 -10.37 -9.32 6.04
N LEU A 100 -9.29 -8.75 6.60
CA LEU A 100 -9.33 -8.03 7.87
C LEU A 100 -9.67 -6.56 7.61
N HIS A 101 -10.46 -5.99 8.52
CA HIS A 101 -10.88 -4.60 8.50
C HIS A 101 -9.91 -3.74 9.31
N TYR A 102 -9.68 -2.52 8.83
CA TYR A 102 -8.77 -1.54 9.41
C TYR A 102 -9.52 -0.25 9.72
N ARG A 103 -8.98 0.52 10.66
CA ARG A 103 -9.57 1.80 11.07
C ARG A 103 -8.80 2.97 10.44
N ASP A 104 -9.52 4.03 10.10
CA ASP A 104 -8.92 5.30 9.69
C ASP A 104 -7.88 5.78 10.72
N GLY A 105 -6.75 6.29 10.22
CA GLY A 105 -5.64 6.78 11.02
C GLY A 105 -4.82 5.71 11.75
N SER A 106 -5.11 4.42 11.55
CA SER A 106 -4.31 3.36 12.19
C SER A 106 -2.94 3.20 11.55
N VAL A 107 -1.95 2.83 12.36
CA VAL A 107 -0.61 2.44 11.92
C VAL A 107 -0.54 0.92 11.84
N VAL A 108 -0.27 0.40 10.64
CA VAL A 108 -0.23 -1.03 10.34
C VAL A 108 1.20 -1.44 10.03
N TYR A 109 1.73 -2.36 10.84
CA TYR A 109 3.06 -2.94 10.63
C TYR A 109 2.92 -4.21 9.80
N ILE A 110 3.59 -4.25 8.66
CA ILE A 110 3.49 -5.37 7.70
C ILE A 110 4.89 -5.89 7.38
N ASP A 111 5.07 -7.21 7.35
CA ASP A 111 6.30 -7.84 6.89
C ASP A 111 6.08 -8.57 5.55
N GLY A 112 6.88 -8.21 4.55
CA GLY A 112 6.80 -8.73 3.20
C GLY A 112 7.77 -9.88 2.94
N GLU A 113 7.26 -10.94 2.28
CA GLU A 113 8.09 -11.97 1.67
C GLU A 113 8.37 -11.58 0.21
N PRO A 114 9.63 -11.41 -0.20
CA PRO A 114 9.93 -11.03 -1.57
C PRO A 114 9.59 -12.15 -2.56
N LYS A 115 9.23 -11.79 -3.80
CA LYS A 115 9.22 -12.78 -4.89
C LYS A 115 10.65 -13.25 -5.14
N ASP A 116 10.84 -14.57 -5.26
CA ASP A 116 12.15 -15.22 -5.44
C ASP A 116 12.90 -14.79 -6.73
N SER A 117 12.30 -13.97 -7.59
CA SER A 117 12.81 -13.64 -8.92
C SER A 117 13.61 -12.33 -9.05
N LEU A 118 13.96 -11.64 -7.95
CA LEU A 118 14.68 -10.35 -7.99
C LEU A 118 16.08 -10.34 -7.36
N ILE A 119 16.74 -11.50 -7.26
CA ILE A 119 18.20 -11.54 -7.14
C ILE A 119 18.74 -12.33 -8.32
N LYS A 120 18.85 -11.67 -9.49
CA LYS A 120 19.94 -12.03 -10.38
C LYS A 120 21.22 -11.59 -9.66
N PRO A 121 22.18 -12.50 -9.38
CA PRO A 121 23.41 -12.20 -8.64
C PRO A 121 24.40 -11.39 -9.51
N VAL A 122 24.00 -10.21 -9.98
CA VAL A 122 24.84 -9.40 -10.88
C VAL A 122 25.80 -8.49 -10.10
N THR A 123 25.49 -8.16 -8.83
CA THR A 123 26.33 -7.23 -8.04
C THR A 123 27.62 -7.85 -7.48
N ARG A 124 27.91 -9.14 -7.74
CA ARG A 124 29.14 -9.80 -7.25
C ARG A 124 30.29 -9.84 -8.25
N ILE A 125 30.08 -9.50 -9.53
CA ILE A 125 31.06 -9.77 -10.60
C ILE A 125 31.96 -8.55 -10.93
N LEU A 126 31.62 -7.32 -10.52
CA LEU A 126 32.37 -6.15 -10.96
C LEU A 126 33.69 -5.88 -10.19
N PHE A 127 33.95 -6.55 -9.07
CA PHE A 127 35.19 -6.35 -8.30
C PHE A 127 36.43 -7.08 -8.86
N GLY A 128 36.30 -7.88 -9.94
CA GLY A 128 37.38 -8.74 -10.43
C GLY A 128 38.22 -8.21 -11.60
N VAL A 129 37.79 -7.16 -12.30
CA VAL A 129 38.41 -6.78 -13.60
C VAL A 129 39.44 -5.65 -13.48
N ALA A 130 39.49 -4.93 -12.36
CA ALA A 130 40.45 -3.82 -12.18
C ALA A 130 41.88 -4.26 -11.79
N ALA A 131 42.14 -5.56 -11.58
CA ALA A 131 43.43 -6.06 -11.11
C ALA A 131 44.35 -6.65 -12.21
N ILE A 132 43.97 -6.60 -13.50
CA ILE A 132 44.78 -7.14 -14.61
C ILE A 132 45.43 -6.01 -15.43
N THR A 133 45.68 -4.86 -14.80
CA THR A 133 46.53 -3.81 -15.37
C THR A 133 47.62 -3.46 -14.36
N LEU A 134 48.63 -4.33 -14.25
CA LEU A 134 50.00 -3.94 -13.91
C LEU A 134 50.99 -4.95 -14.48
#